data_AF-A0A316YMY9-F1
#
_entry.id   AF-A0A316YMY9-F1
#
_cell.length_a   1.000
_cell.length_b   1.000
_cell.length_c   1.000
_cell.angle_alpha   90.00
_cell.angle_beta   90.00
_cell.angle_gamma   90.00
#
_symmetry.space_group_name_H-M   'P 1'
#
loop_
_entity.id
_entity.type
_entity.pdbx_description
1 polymer ?
#
loop_
_entity_poly.entity_id
_entity_poly.type
_entity_poly.pdbx_seq_one_letter_code
_entity_poly.pdbx_strand_id
1 'polypeptide(L)' 'MPPKPPLTPDQKRIRVMVVTFPVLVASSVVLVKRLFLGEQQRELPVHGKIASRPA' A
#
# COMPACT_ATOMS: atom_id res chain seq x y z
N MET A 1 -0.27 17.44 30.47
CA MET A 1 -1.38 16.61 29.93
C MET A 1 -1.24 15.22 30.54
N PRO A 2 -2.33 14.59 31.02
CA PRO A 2 -2.25 13.22 31.52
C PRO A 2 -1.81 12.27 30.38
N PRO A 3 -1.02 11.22 30.68
CA PRO A 3 -0.56 10.26 29.68
C PRO A 3 -1.76 9.53 29.06
N LYS A 4 -1.71 9.32 27.74
CA LYS A 4 -2.74 8.55 27.03
C LYS A 4 -2.76 7.11 27.56
N PRO A 5 -3.94 6.55 27.90
CA PRO A 5 -4.02 5.18 28.40
C PRO A 5 -3.51 4.18 27.36
N PRO A 6 -2.87 3.08 27.79
CA PRO A 6 -2.35 2.07 26.88
C PRO A 6 -3.48 1.37 26.13
N LEU A 7 -3.23 1.05 24.85
CA LEU A 7 -4.20 0.34 24.01
C LEU A 7 -4.37 -1.11 24.47
N THR A 8 -5.62 -1.60 24.45
CA THR A 8 -5.92 -3.02 24.64
C THR A 8 -5.35 -3.86 23.47
N PRO A 9 -5.16 -5.18 23.65
CA PRO A 9 -4.70 -6.06 22.57
C PRO A 9 -5.56 -5.96 21.30
N ASP A 10 -6.88 -5.88 21.45
CA ASP A 10 -7.81 -5.76 20.32
C ASP A 10 -7.69 -4.41 19.61
N GLN A 11 -7.53 -3.31 20.36
CA GLN A 11 -7.29 -1.99 19.78
C GLN A 11 -5.98 -1.94 18.98
N LYS A 12 -4.93 -2.66 19.43
CA LYS A 12 -3.69 -2.78 18.66
C LYS A 12 -3.91 -3.54 17.36
N ARG A 13 -4.68 -4.64 17.39
CA ARG A 13 -5.02 -5.42 16.18
C ARG A 13 -5.84 -4.60 15.18
N ILE A 14 -6.86 -3.89 15.65
CA ILE A 14 -7.67 -2.98 14.82
C ILE A 14 -6.79 -1.91 14.19
N ARG A 15 -5.88 -1.31 14.97
CA ARG A 15 -4.93 -0.32 14.43
C ARG A 15 -4.08 -0.87 13.30
N VAL A 16 -3.62 -2.13 13.40
CA VAL A 16 -2.88 -2.79 12.32
C VAL A 16 -3.79 -3.00 11.11
N MET A 17 -5.00 -3.54 11.31
CA MET A 17 -5.95 -3.79 10.21
C MET A 17 -6.33 -2.52 9.45
N VAL A 18 -6.57 -1.41 10.16
CA VAL A 18 -6.89 -0.11 9.55
C VAL A 18 -5.77 0.39 8.63
N VAL A 19 -4.52 0.05 8.92
CA VAL A 19 -3.36 0.44 8.11
C VAL A 19 -3.10 -0.56 6.97
N THR A 20 -3.17 -1.86 7.24
CA THR A 20 -2.80 -2.89 6.26
C THR A 20 -3.89 -3.17 5.24
N PHE A 21 -5.16 -3.10 5.64
CA PHE A 21 -6.29 -3.42 4.79
C PHE A 21 -6.37 -2.52 3.53
N PRO A 22 -6.24 -1.19 3.60
CA PRO A 22 -6.27 -0.33 2.41
C PRO A 22 -5.14 -0.65 1.42
N VAL A 23 -3.94 -0.96 1.93
CA VAL A 23 -2.79 -1.33 1.10
C VAL A 23 -3.07 -2.62 0.35
N LEU A 24 -3.64 -3.61 1.03
CA LEU A 24 -3.97 -4.90 0.45
C LEU A 24 -5.09 -4.78 -0.61
N VAL A 25 -6.10 -3.96 -0.36
CA VAL A 25 -7.17 -3.69 -1.33
C VAL A 25 -6.61 -2.97 -2.56
N ALA A 26 -5.81 -1.92 -2.37
CA ALA A 26 -5.22 -1.16 -3.46
C ALA A 26 -4.32 -2.05 -4.34
N SER A 27 -3.45 -2.86 -3.74
CA SER A 27 -2.57 -3.78 -4.48
C SER A 27 -3.36 -4.85 -5.24
N SER A 28 -4.40 -5.42 -4.61
CA SER A 28 -5.27 -6.41 -5.25
C SER A 28 -5.99 -5.82 -6.47
N VAL A 29 -6.54 -4.61 -6.37
CA VAL A 29 -7.19 -3.93 -7.49
C VAL A 29 -6.21 -3.69 -8.65
N VAL A 30 -4.99 -3.23 -8.34
CA VAL A 30 -3.95 -3.04 -9.36
C VAL A 30 -3.57 -4.35 -10.04
N LEU A 31 -3.40 -5.43 -9.28
CA LEU A 31 -3.11 -6.75 -9.84
C LEU A 31 -4.25 -7.26 -10.71
N VAL A 32 -5.50 -7.09 -10.29
CA VAL A 32 -6.67 -7.50 -11.10
C VAL A 32 -6.70 -6.77 -12.44
N LYS A 33 -6.49 -5.45 -12.40
CA LYS A 33 -6.43 -4.62 -13.62
C LYS A 33 -5.34 -5.07 -14.59
N ARG A 34 -4.16 -5.43 -14.07
CA ARG A 34 -3.02 -5.87 -14.88
C ARG A 34 -3.15 -7.29 -15.41
N LEU A 35 -3.56 -8.23 -14.57
CA LEU A 35 -3.54 -9.66 -14.90
C LEU A 35 -4.78 -10.11 -15.67
N PHE A 36 -5.95 -9.50 -15.42
CA PHE A 36 -7.22 -9.97 -15.97
C PHE A 36 -7.88 -8.97 -16.91
N LEU A 37 -7.77 -7.66 -16.64
CA LEU A 37 -8.40 -6.64 -17.49
C LEU A 37 -7.49 -6.15 -18.62
N GLY A 38 -6.23 -6.57 -18.64
CA GLY A 38 -5.26 -6.17 -19.67
C GLY A 38 -4.97 -4.67 -19.70
N GLU A 39 -5.22 -3.95 -18.59
CA GLU A 39 -4.86 -2.53 -18.51
C GLU A 39 -3.33 -2.40 -18.65
N GLN A 40 -2.89 -1.67 -19.67
CA GLN A 40 -1.48 -1.36 -19.93
C GLN A 40 -0.83 -0.80 -18.66
N GLN A 41 0.27 -1.42 -18.20
CA GLN A 41 1.05 -0.87 -17.11
C GLN A 41 1.59 0.48 -17.55
N ARG A 42 1.20 1.57 -16.86
CA ARG A 42 1.76 2.90 -17.12
C ARG A 42 3.29 2.81 -17.12
N GLU A 43 3.89 3.18 -18.24
CA GLU A 43 5.34 3.32 -18.33
C GLU A 43 5.77 4.43 -17.37
N LEU A 44 6.78 4.14 -16.56
CA LEU A 44 7.38 5.16 -15.72
C LEU A 44 8.08 6.16 -16.64
N PRO A 45 7.86 7.48 -16.45
CA PRO A 45 8.51 8.48 -17.28
C PRO A 45 10.02 8.31 -17.17
N VAL A 46 10.67 8.02 -18.30
CA VAL A 46 12.12 7.78 -18.39
C VAL A 46 12.93 9.00 -17.95
N HIS A 47 12.31 10.20 -17.92
CA HIS A 47 12.98 11.48 -17.62
C HIS A 47 12.35 12.19 -16.42
N GLY A 48 12.31 11.49 -15.28
CA GLY A 48 11.92 12.10 -14.02
C GLY A 48 12.38 11.24 -12.85
N LYS A 49 13.64 11.40 -12.44
CA LYS A 49 14.23 10.95 -11.16
C LYS A 49 13.53 9.74 -10.51
N ILE A 50 13.52 8.60 -11.18
CA ILE A 50 13.22 7.31 -10.54
C ILE A 50 14.45 6.43 -10.76
N ALA A 51 14.94 5.88 -9.65
CA ALA A 51 16.25 5.28 -9.45
C ALA A 51 16.80 4.53 -10.67
N SER A 52 18.06 4.87 -11.00
CA SER A 52 18.90 4.17 -11.96
C SER A 52 18.79 2.66 -11.80
N ARG A 53 18.45 1.99 -12.91
CA ARG A 53 18.50 0.53 -13.07
C ARG A 53 19.86 0.01 -12.55
N PRO A 54 19.90 -0.95 -11.60
CA PRO A 54 21.17 -1.56 -11.23
C PRO A 54 21.70 -2.33 -12.44
N ALA A 55 23.01 -2.18 -12.65
CA ALA A 55 23.79 -2.71 -13.78
C ALA A 55 23.74 -4.24 -13.86
#